data_AF-Q6F3I2-F1
#
_entry.id   AF-Q6F3I2-F1
#
_cell.length_a   1.000
_cell.length_b   1.000
_cell.length_c   1.000
_cell.angle_alpha   90.00
_cell.angle_beta   90.00
_cell.angle_gamma   90.00
#
_symmetry.space_group_name_H-M   'P 1'
#
loop_
_entity.id
_entity.type
_entity.pdbx_description
1 polymer ?
#
loop_
_entity_poly.entity_id
_entity_poly.type
_entity_poly.pdbx_seq_one_letter_code
_entity_poly.pdbx_strand_id
1 'polypeptide(L)'
;MPGSIQLSDYHVSRDTGFLLENPQEYLPDYFEPWNRLAKRMPDLVSRYSMREAVEEMPLLDHSRLTGYCQKRLAHMQLVLITSGYLWQEGDAGVVQRLPECVAVPLWHVSNTLGLKPVICHPDMCLANWKYTEDQRDIEVIYTVPGGSSSVWFFKVTCFVEMAFAKGLQSVQEVLDGVMEDDNVKVTSGLTGMTITVGNMQSAMKRMH
;
A
#
# COMPACT_ATOMS: atom_id res chain seq x y z
N MET A 1 1.57 35.76 0.04
CA MET A 1 2.00 34.74 -0.94
C MET A 1 1.51 33.38 -0.45
N PRO A 2 1.03 32.48 -1.31
CA PRO A 2 0.77 31.12 -0.90
C PRO A 2 2.09 30.54 -0.36
N GLY A 3 2.08 29.94 0.83
CA GLY A 3 3.29 29.33 1.40
C GLY A 3 3.82 28.23 0.48
N SER A 4 5.14 28.01 0.45
CA SER A 4 5.74 26.93 -0.32
C SER A 4 5.12 25.60 0.08
N ILE A 5 4.67 24.81 -0.91
CA ILE A 5 4.12 23.47 -0.69
C ILE A 5 5.20 22.59 -0.06
N GLN A 6 4.95 22.05 1.14
CA GLN A 6 5.81 21.04 1.74
C GLN A 6 5.21 19.65 1.48
N LEU A 7 5.96 18.80 0.76
CA LEU A 7 5.52 17.44 0.41
C LEU A 7 5.14 16.58 1.64
N SER A 8 5.81 16.82 2.77
CA SER A 8 5.54 16.14 4.04
C SER A 8 4.11 16.35 4.56
N ASP A 9 3.51 17.52 4.29
CA ASP A 9 2.13 17.82 4.70
C ASP A 9 1.11 16.93 3.98
N TYR A 10 1.51 16.33 2.86
CA TYR A 10 0.71 15.43 2.03
C TYR A 10 1.15 13.97 2.15
N HIS A 11 2.03 13.65 3.12
CA HIS A 11 2.67 12.33 3.25
C HIS A 11 3.39 11.86 1.99
N VAL A 12 4.03 12.80 1.28
CA VAL A 12 4.85 12.53 0.10
C VAL A 12 6.32 12.65 0.48
N SER A 13 7.07 11.56 0.32
CA SER A 13 8.53 11.55 0.46
C SER A 13 9.19 12.13 -0.78
N ARG A 14 10.33 12.81 -0.58
CA ARG A 14 11.20 13.22 -1.70
C ARG A 14 11.88 12.03 -2.37
N ASP A 15 12.15 10.98 -1.60
CA ASP A 15 12.94 9.83 -2.06
C ASP A 15 12.04 8.71 -2.59
N THR A 16 10.91 8.47 -1.92
CA THR A 16 10.00 7.35 -2.24
C THR A 16 8.63 7.80 -2.75
N GLY A 17 8.38 9.11 -2.85
CA GLY A 17 7.11 9.64 -3.33
C GLY A 17 5.95 9.22 -2.44
N PHE A 18 4.94 8.57 -3.01
CA PHE A 18 3.77 8.11 -2.27
C PHE A 18 3.99 6.76 -1.55
N LEU A 19 5.11 6.08 -1.80
CA LEU A 19 5.46 4.86 -1.09
C LEU A 19 5.73 5.18 0.37
N LEU A 20 5.12 4.40 1.27
CA LEU A 20 5.38 4.47 2.69
C LEU A 20 6.83 4.06 2.95
N GLU A 21 7.60 4.95 3.56
CA GLU A 21 8.98 4.68 3.95
C GLU A 21 9.02 3.71 5.13
N ASN A 22 9.95 2.75 5.08
CA ASN A 22 10.17 1.76 6.14
C ASN A 22 8.86 1.15 6.66
N PRO A 23 8.02 0.56 5.78
CA PRO A 23 6.74 0.03 6.20
C PRO A 23 6.95 -1.08 7.23
N GLN A 24 6.12 -1.06 8.26
CA GLN A 24 6.18 -2.05 9.33
C GLN A 24 5.74 -3.41 8.80
N GLU A 25 6.44 -4.46 9.21
CA GLU A 25 6.10 -5.83 8.82
C GLU A 25 5.16 -6.51 9.83
N TYR A 26 5.25 -6.10 11.10
CA TYR A 26 4.50 -6.68 12.22
C TYR A 26 3.90 -5.58 13.11
N LEU A 27 2.67 -5.82 13.56
CA LEU A 27 2.07 -5.08 14.66
C LEU A 27 2.54 -5.63 16.02
N PRO A 28 2.42 -4.87 17.11
CA PRO A 28 2.70 -5.35 18.46
C PRO A 28 1.94 -6.64 18.81
N ASP A 29 2.49 -7.43 19.75
CA ASP A 29 1.99 -8.76 20.15
C ASP A 29 0.48 -8.84 20.43
N TYR A 30 -0.13 -7.75 20.92
CA TYR A 30 -1.57 -7.67 21.11
C TYR A 30 -2.38 -7.97 19.82
N PHE A 31 -1.83 -7.60 18.67
CA PHE A 31 -2.40 -7.80 17.34
C PHE A 31 -1.87 -9.05 16.63
N GLU A 32 -1.25 -9.98 17.34
CA GLU A 32 -0.73 -11.22 16.76
C GLU A 32 -1.77 -12.04 15.97
N PRO A 33 -3.06 -12.10 16.37
CA PRO A 33 -4.09 -12.72 15.53
C PRO A 33 -4.14 -12.14 14.12
N TRP A 34 -4.00 -10.81 13.96
CA TRP A 34 -3.98 -10.14 12.66
C TRP A 34 -2.69 -10.43 11.88
N ASN A 35 -1.53 -10.31 12.54
CA ASN A 35 -0.22 -10.64 11.95
C ASN A 35 -0.25 -12.05 11.33
N ARG A 36 -0.67 -13.04 12.13
CA ARG A 36 -0.70 -14.44 11.74
C ARG A 36 -1.68 -14.73 10.61
N LEU A 37 -2.92 -14.26 10.71
CA LEU A 37 -3.95 -14.57 9.71
C LEU A 37 -3.65 -13.89 8.38
N ALA A 38 -3.27 -12.61 8.39
CA ALA A 38 -2.93 -11.90 7.16
C ALA A 38 -1.76 -12.56 6.43
N LYS A 39 -0.75 -13.05 7.16
CA LYS A 39 0.41 -13.72 6.56
C LYS A 39 0.10 -15.10 5.99
N ARG A 40 -0.83 -15.81 6.61
CA ARG A 40 -1.29 -17.13 6.17
C ARG A 40 -2.45 -17.07 5.16
N MET A 41 -2.95 -15.88 4.84
CA MET A 41 -4.16 -15.71 4.03
C MET A 41 -4.15 -16.53 2.74
N PRO A 42 -3.10 -16.53 1.89
CA PRO A 42 -3.11 -17.32 0.65
C PRO A 42 -3.22 -18.84 0.89
N ASP A 43 -2.55 -19.35 1.92
CA ASP A 43 -2.60 -20.77 2.31
C ASP A 43 -3.99 -21.14 2.83
N LEU A 44 -4.57 -20.33 3.72
CA LEU A 44 -5.91 -20.55 4.27
C LEU A 44 -7.00 -20.51 3.20
N VAL A 45 -6.90 -19.57 2.26
CA VAL A 45 -7.81 -19.51 1.10
C VAL A 45 -7.68 -20.78 0.25
N SER A 46 -6.46 -21.22 -0.05
CA SER A 46 -6.24 -22.42 -0.88
C SER A 46 -6.80 -23.71 -0.27
N ARG A 47 -6.95 -23.77 1.07
CA ARG A 47 -7.47 -24.92 1.81
C ARG A 47 -8.92 -24.74 2.25
N TYR A 48 -9.56 -23.65 1.85
CA TYR A 48 -10.92 -23.31 2.25
C TYR A 48 -11.15 -23.17 3.77
N SER A 49 -10.12 -22.75 4.52
CA SER A 49 -10.16 -22.62 5.99
C SER A 49 -10.03 -21.18 6.50
N MET A 50 -10.09 -20.19 5.61
CA MET A 50 -10.01 -18.77 5.98
C MET A 50 -11.22 -18.32 6.80
N ARG A 51 -12.42 -18.80 6.46
CA ARG A 51 -13.64 -18.44 7.19
C ARG A 51 -13.63 -18.91 8.65
N GLU A 52 -13.34 -20.19 8.85
CA GLU A 52 -13.18 -20.80 10.17
C GLU A 52 -12.13 -20.03 11.01
N ALA A 53 -10.96 -19.75 10.42
CA ALA A 53 -9.91 -19.02 11.12
C ALA A 53 -10.33 -17.60 11.55
N VAL A 54 -11.13 -16.90 10.75
CA VAL A 54 -11.65 -15.56 11.08
C VAL A 54 -12.74 -15.64 12.16
N GLU A 55 -13.60 -16.66 12.12
CA GLU A 55 -14.64 -16.86 13.13
C GLU A 55 -14.06 -17.15 14.52
N GLU A 56 -12.89 -17.79 14.60
CA GLU A 56 -12.14 -18.00 15.84
C GLU A 56 -11.34 -16.76 16.30
N MET A 57 -11.23 -15.72 15.46
CA MET A 57 -10.42 -14.54 15.77
C MET A 57 -11.09 -13.67 16.84
N PRO A 58 -10.38 -13.28 17.92
CA PRO A 58 -10.95 -12.38 18.92
C PRO A 58 -11.19 -10.99 18.34
N LEU A 59 -12.21 -10.30 18.84
CA LEU A 59 -12.37 -8.87 18.58
C LEU A 59 -11.29 -8.09 19.32
N LEU A 60 -10.34 -7.54 18.57
CA LEU A 60 -9.24 -6.74 19.11
C LEU A 60 -9.60 -5.25 19.13
N ASP A 61 -9.12 -4.57 20.17
CA ASP A 61 -9.31 -3.13 20.35
C ASP A 61 -8.36 -2.35 19.45
N HIS A 62 -8.90 -1.84 18.34
CA HIS A 62 -8.19 -1.03 17.35
C HIS A 62 -7.66 0.30 17.92
N SER A 63 -8.18 0.79 19.04
CA SER A 63 -7.72 2.04 19.65
C SER A 63 -6.30 1.95 20.19
N ARG A 64 -5.78 0.72 20.38
CA ARG A 64 -4.39 0.47 20.80
C ARG A 64 -3.36 0.66 19.68
N LEU A 65 -3.78 0.91 18.44
CA LEU A 65 -2.89 1.22 17.32
C LEU A 65 -2.32 2.64 17.46
N THR A 66 -1.01 2.72 17.59
CA THR A 66 -0.27 3.97 17.78
C THR A 66 0.43 4.42 16.50
N GLY A 67 0.32 5.72 16.18
CA GLY A 67 0.95 6.30 15.00
C GLY A 67 0.29 5.91 13.66
N TYR A 68 0.88 6.41 12.58
CA TYR A 68 0.38 6.23 11.21
C TYR A 68 0.78 4.88 10.61
N CYS A 69 2.04 4.45 10.80
CA CYS A 69 2.56 3.21 10.23
C CYS A 69 1.81 1.96 10.75
N GLN A 70 1.51 1.89 12.05
CA GLN A 70 0.73 0.77 12.59
C GLN A 70 -0.69 0.76 12.02
N LYS A 71 -1.32 1.92 11.85
CA LYS A 71 -2.66 2.01 11.25
C LYS A 71 -2.65 1.56 9.78
N ARG A 72 -1.64 1.96 9.00
CA ARG A 72 -1.45 1.52 7.61
C ARG A 72 -1.25 0.00 7.52
N LEU A 73 -0.41 -0.57 8.38
CA LEU A 73 -0.21 -2.03 8.44
C LEU A 73 -1.49 -2.75 8.87
N ALA A 74 -2.18 -2.26 9.91
CA ALA A 74 -3.43 -2.84 10.38
C ALA A 74 -4.50 -2.80 9.29
N HIS A 75 -4.62 -1.69 8.55
CA HIS A 75 -5.54 -1.59 7.42
C HIS A 75 -5.23 -2.67 6.38
N MET A 76 -3.98 -2.76 5.92
CA MET A 76 -3.53 -3.78 4.96
C MET A 76 -3.84 -5.21 5.43
N GLN A 77 -3.52 -5.54 6.68
CA GLN A 77 -3.79 -6.86 7.25
C GLN A 77 -5.31 -7.15 7.31
N LEU A 78 -6.11 -6.20 7.79
CA LEU A 78 -7.56 -6.36 7.93
C LEU A 78 -8.25 -6.47 6.57
N VAL A 79 -7.83 -5.72 5.53
CA VAL A 79 -8.39 -5.87 4.18
C VAL A 79 -7.98 -7.19 3.54
N LEU A 80 -6.76 -7.68 3.76
CA LEU A 80 -6.34 -9.01 3.31
C LEU A 80 -7.17 -10.12 3.97
N ILE A 81 -7.36 -10.02 5.29
CA ILE A 81 -8.20 -10.96 6.05
C ILE A 81 -9.64 -10.94 5.52
N THR A 82 -10.20 -9.74 5.35
CA THR A 82 -11.55 -9.52 4.82
C THR A 82 -11.70 -10.10 3.41
N SER A 83 -10.76 -9.83 2.50
CA SER A 83 -10.81 -10.35 1.14
C SER A 83 -10.67 -11.88 1.10
N GLY A 84 -9.79 -12.46 1.93
CA GLY A 84 -9.70 -13.90 2.06
C GLY A 84 -11.01 -14.53 2.56
N TYR A 85 -11.68 -13.91 3.53
CA TYR A 85 -12.97 -14.37 4.06
C TYR A 85 -14.09 -14.32 3.01
N LEU A 86 -14.21 -13.19 2.32
CA LEU A 86 -15.27 -12.94 1.33
C LEU A 86 -15.11 -13.86 0.11
N TRP A 87 -13.90 -13.92 -0.44
CA TRP A 87 -13.61 -14.48 -1.77
C TRP A 87 -12.97 -15.87 -1.73
N GLN A 88 -12.96 -16.55 -0.58
CA GLN A 88 -12.35 -17.87 -0.42
C GLN A 88 -12.77 -18.87 -1.52
N GLU A 89 -14.05 -18.83 -1.92
CA GLU A 89 -14.65 -19.72 -2.93
C GLU A 89 -14.81 -19.05 -4.30
N GLY A 90 -14.13 -17.92 -4.53
CA GLY A 90 -14.33 -17.09 -5.72
C GLY A 90 -15.75 -16.56 -5.83
N ASP A 91 -16.25 -16.43 -7.06
CA ASP A 91 -17.55 -15.80 -7.35
C ASP A 91 -18.75 -16.65 -6.91
N ALA A 92 -18.58 -17.97 -6.72
CA ALA A 92 -19.69 -18.89 -6.46
C ALA A 92 -20.16 -18.89 -4.99
N GLY A 93 -19.29 -18.51 -4.06
CA GLY A 93 -19.52 -18.67 -2.62
C GLY A 93 -19.45 -17.38 -1.81
N VAL A 94 -19.66 -16.20 -2.43
CA VAL A 94 -19.47 -14.91 -1.76
C VAL A 94 -20.43 -14.71 -0.61
N VAL A 95 -19.89 -14.51 0.59
CA VAL A 95 -20.65 -14.22 1.80
C VAL A 95 -21.00 -12.72 1.87
N GLN A 96 -22.19 -12.41 2.39
CA GLN A 96 -22.74 -11.06 2.43
C GLN A 96 -22.58 -10.36 3.79
N ARG A 97 -21.92 -11.01 4.75
CA ARG A 97 -21.72 -10.50 6.12
C ARG A 97 -20.31 -10.80 6.56
N LEU A 98 -19.70 -9.82 7.24
CA LEU A 98 -18.41 -9.98 7.88
C LEU A 98 -18.59 -10.17 9.39
N PRO A 99 -17.84 -11.09 10.01
CA PRO A 99 -17.78 -11.21 11.46
C PRO A 99 -17.33 -9.91 12.13
N GLU A 100 -17.84 -9.64 13.33
CA GLU A 100 -17.55 -8.41 14.08
C GLU A 100 -16.04 -8.23 14.35
N CYS A 101 -15.34 -9.33 14.61
CA CYS A 101 -13.91 -9.37 14.91
C CYS A 101 -13.02 -8.75 13.83
N VAL A 102 -13.51 -8.67 12.59
CA VAL A 102 -12.82 -7.99 11.47
C VAL A 102 -13.57 -6.73 11.02
N ALA A 103 -14.91 -6.76 10.97
CA ALA A 103 -15.71 -5.67 10.44
C ALA A 103 -15.55 -4.36 11.23
N VAL A 104 -15.63 -4.44 12.56
CA VAL A 104 -15.52 -3.28 13.46
C VAL A 104 -14.13 -2.64 13.38
N PRO A 105 -13.01 -3.36 13.63
CA PRO A 105 -11.70 -2.74 13.57
C PRO A 105 -11.37 -2.22 12.16
N LEU A 106 -11.76 -2.94 11.09
CA LEU A 106 -11.53 -2.47 9.73
C LEU A 106 -12.23 -1.14 9.47
N TRP A 107 -13.52 -1.02 9.81
CA TRP A 107 -14.27 0.21 9.60
C TRP A 107 -13.64 1.41 10.32
N HIS A 108 -13.25 1.24 11.59
CA HIS A 108 -12.64 2.31 12.38
C HIS A 108 -11.25 2.71 11.87
N VAL A 109 -10.41 1.73 11.52
CA VAL A 109 -9.07 1.99 10.97
C VAL A 109 -9.18 2.67 9.59
N SER A 110 -10.07 2.21 8.72
CA SER A 110 -10.34 2.81 7.42
C SER A 110 -10.78 4.28 7.56
N ASN A 111 -11.74 4.57 8.43
CA ASN A 111 -12.19 5.94 8.68
C ASN A 111 -11.08 6.83 9.23
N THR A 112 -10.27 6.32 10.15
CA THR A 112 -9.14 7.08 10.72
C THR A 112 -8.12 7.46 9.66
N LEU A 113 -7.91 6.61 8.66
CA LEU A 113 -6.97 6.83 7.56
C LEU A 113 -7.59 7.55 6.36
N GLY A 114 -8.91 7.77 6.34
CA GLY A 114 -9.61 8.26 5.16
C GLY A 114 -9.61 7.26 3.98
N LEU A 115 -9.44 5.97 4.27
CA LEU A 115 -9.45 4.89 3.29
C LEU A 115 -10.81 4.18 3.27
N LYS A 116 -11.06 3.42 2.20
CA LYS A 116 -12.23 2.54 2.12
C LYS A 116 -11.88 1.17 2.74
N PRO A 117 -12.84 0.48 3.39
CA PRO A 117 -12.64 -0.83 3.99
C PRO A 117 -12.63 -1.96 2.95
N VAL A 118 -11.73 -1.85 1.97
CA VAL A 118 -11.53 -2.81 0.87
C VAL A 118 -10.07 -2.74 0.44
N ILE A 119 -9.54 -3.84 -0.11
CA ILE A 119 -8.20 -3.84 -0.71
C ILE A 119 -8.08 -2.66 -1.68
N CYS A 120 -7.08 -1.83 -1.46
CA CYS A 120 -6.79 -0.67 -2.29
C CYS A 120 -5.29 -0.50 -2.55
N HIS A 121 -4.96 0.38 -3.51
CA HIS A 121 -3.58 0.65 -3.91
C HIS A 121 -2.66 1.10 -2.76
N PRO A 122 -3.12 1.98 -1.83
CA PRO A 122 -2.38 2.30 -0.62
C PRO A 122 -1.93 1.10 0.23
N ASP A 123 -2.70 0.02 0.24
CA ASP A 123 -2.35 -1.18 0.98
C ASP A 123 -1.36 -2.01 0.16
N MET A 124 -1.80 -2.47 -1.01
CA MET A 124 -1.14 -3.55 -1.74
C MET A 124 0.08 -3.12 -2.55
N CYS A 125 0.26 -1.82 -2.78
CA CYS A 125 1.46 -1.29 -3.41
C CYS A 125 2.19 -0.34 -2.47
N LEU A 126 1.53 0.74 -2.03
CA LEU A 126 2.25 1.83 -1.36
C LEU A 126 2.85 1.44 0.00
N ALA A 127 2.26 0.48 0.72
CA ALA A 127 2.75 -0.01 2.01
C ALA A 127 3.29 -1.44 1.98
N ASN A 128 3.11 -2.16 0.88
CA ASN A 128 3.38 -3.60 0.80
C ASN A 128 4.72 -3.92 0.12
N TRP A 129 5.79 -3.28 0.57
CA TRP A 129 7.11 -3.46 -0.03
C TRP A 129 8.20 -3.32 1.03
N LYS A 130 9.36 -3.93 0.81
CA LYS A 130 10.57 -3.66 1.59
C LYS A 130 11.80 -3.91 0.73
N TYR A 131 12.95 -3.37 1.13
CA TYR A 131 14.21 -3.76 0.52
C TYR A 131 14.59 -5.19 0.92
N THR A 132 15.26 -5.89 0.00
CA THR A 132 16.00 -7.11 0.34
C THR A 132 17.11 -6.80 1.35
N GLU A 133 17.58 -7.80 2.09
CA GLU A 133 18.64 -7.61 3.09
C GLU A 133 19.92 -7.00 2.49
N ASP A 134 20.24 -7.32 1.23
CA ASP A 134 21.38 -6.78 0.50
C ASP A 134 21.10 -5.43 -0.18
N GLN A 135 19.86 -4.91 -0.04
CA GLN A 135 19.36 -3.66 -0.62
C GLN A 135 19.48 -3.55 -2.15
N ARG A 136 19.61 -4.67 -2.86
CA ARG A 136 19.72 -4.67 -4.33
C ARG A 136 18.38 -4.73 -5.03
N ASP A 137 17.34 -5.14 -4.32
CA ASP A 137 16.01 -5.33 -4.87
C ASP A 137 14.94 -5.05 -3.80
N ILE A 138 13.67 -5.21 -4.18
CA ILE A 138 12.53 -5.12 -3.27
C ILE A 138 11.76 -6.43 -3.21
N GLU A 139 11.06 -6.62 -2.10
CA GLU A 139 10.17 -7.73 -1.84
C GLU A 139 8.79 -7.22 -1.43
N VAL A 140 7.77 -8.03 -1.68
CA VAL A 140 6.40 -7.76 -1.24
C VAL A 140 6.23 -8.35 0.15
N ILE A 141 5.70 -7.57 1.10
CA ILE A 141 5.56 -8.04 2.49
C ILE A 141 4.44 -9.10 2.57
N TYR A 142 3.24 -8.80 2.11
CA TYR A 142 2.07 -9.67 2.12
C TYR A 142 1.66 -10.08 0.71
N THR A 143 1.33 -11.35 0.53
CA THR A 143 0.96 -11.91 -0.77
C THR A 143 -0.53 -12.25 -0.82
N VAL A 144 -1.04 -12.41 -2.03
CA VAL A 144 -2.41 -12.84 -2.32
C VAL A 144 -2.36 -14.13 -3.16
N PRO A 145 -3.48 -14.87 -3.30
CA PRO A 145 -3.55 -15.96 -4.26
C PRO A 145 -3.13 -15.53 -5.68
N GLY A 146 -2.46 -16.42 -6.41
CA GLY A 146 -1.87 -16.11 -7.73
C GLY A 146 -0.36 -16.27 -7.80
N GLY A 147 0.28 -16.73 -6.72
CA GLY A 147 1.68 -17.16 -6.71
C GLY A 147 2.65 -16.07 -7.17
N SER A 148 3.70 -16.47 -7.89
CA SER A 148 4.75 -15.56 -8.36
C SER A 148 4.23 -14.44 -9.27
N SER A 149 3.17 -14.69 -10.04
CA SER A 149 2.56 -13.66 -10.90
C SER A 149 1.96 -12.51 -10.08
N SER A 150 1.26 -12.82 -8.98
CA SER A 150 0.70 -11.79 -8.10
C SER A 150 1.79 -10.98 -7.38
N VAL A 151 2.86 -11.65 -6.95
CA VAL A 151 4.03 -11.00 -6.33
C VAL A 151 4.71 -10.07 -7.33
N TRP A 152 4.91 -10.56 -8.56
CA TRP A 152 5.53 -9.78 -9.62
C TRP A 152 4.69 -8.56 -9.99
N PHE A 153 3.36 -8.70 -10.03
CA PHE A 153 2.45 -7.58 -10.27
C PHE A 153 2.65 -6.43 -9.28
N PHE A 154 2.61 -6.70 -7.96
CA PHE A 154 2.81 -5.66 -6.95
C PHE A 154 4.22 -5.08 -6.96
N LYS A 155 5.22 -5.94 -7.19
CA LYS A 155 6.63 -5.52 -7.28
C LYS A 155 6.87 -4.58 -8.47
N VAL A 156 6.34 -4.90 -9.64
CA VAL A 156 6.43 -4.02 -10.83
C VAL A 156 5.69 -2.70 -10.62
N THR A 157 4.48 -2.73 -10.04
CA THR A 157 3.76 -1.50 -9.69
C THR A 157 4.57 -0.63 -8.72
N CYS A 158 5.21 -1.24 -7.72
CA CYS A 158 6.11 -0.52 -6.80
C CYS A 158 7.29 0.12 -7.55
N PHE A 159 7.90 -0.56 -8.53
CA PHE A 159 8.94 0.06 -9.36
C PHE A 159 8.46 1.26 -10.17
N VAL A 160 7.20 1.25 -10.62
CA VAL A 160 6.60 2.42 -11.30
C VAL A 160 6.48 3.58 -10.33
N GLU A 161 6.01 3.35 -9.10
CA GLU A 161 5.94 4.36 -8.04
C GLU A 161 7.31 4.92 -7.65
N MET A 162 8.33 4.06 -7.53
CA MET A 162 9.72 4.48 -7.30
C MET A 162 10.29 5.31 -8.46
N ALA A 163 9.91 4.99 -9.70
CA ALA A 163 10.30 5.79 -10.85
C ALA A 163 9.61 7.16 -10.84
N PHE A 164 8.33 7.22 -10.46
CA PHE A 164 7.57 8.46 -10.30
C PHE A 164 8.17 9.36 -9.21
N ALA A 165 8.57 8.80 -8.06
CA ALA A 165 9.16 9.55 -6.95
C ALA A 165 10.32 10.45 -7.39
N LYS A 166 11.18 9.96 -8.28
CA LYS A 166 12.32 10.70 -8.83
C LYS A 166 11.92 11.93 -9.66
N GLY A 167 10.69 11.99 -10.16
CA GLY A 167 10.17 13.12 -10.92
C GLY A 167 9.49 14.21 -10.08
N LEU A 168 9.33 14.00 -8.76
CA LEU A 168 8.68 14.99 -7.89
C LEU A 168 9.42 16.32 -7.86
N GLN A 169 10.76 16.30 -7.94
CA GLN A 169 11.55 17.52 -8.06
C GLN A 169 11.17 18.30 -9.34
N SER A 170 10.98 17.60 -10.46
CA SER A 170 10.57 18.24 -11.72
C SER A 170 9.17 18.84 -11.63
N VAL A 171 8.24 18.22 -10.87
CA VAL A 171 6.93 18.81 -10.59
C VAL A 171 7.08 20.11 -9.79
N GLN A 172 7.94 20.11 -8.75
CA GLN A 172 8.21 21.31 -7.96
C GLN A 172 8.82 22.42 -8.82
N GLU A 173 9.77 22.10 -9.71
CA GLU A 173 10.38 23.06 -10.63
C GLU A 173 9.34 23.73 -11.53
N VAL A 174 8.37 22.98 -12.05
CA VAL A 174 7.27 23.54 -12.85
C VAL A 174 6.43 24.51 -12.01
N LEU A 175 6.03 24.11 -10.80
CA LEU A 175 5.21 24.95 -9.92
C LEU A 175 5.92 26.25 -9.55
N ASP A 176 7.18 26.16 -9.16
CA ASP A 176 7.98 27.33 -8.80
C ASP A 176 8.20 28.23 -10.00
N GLY A 177 8.52 27.67 -11.18
CA GLY A 177 8.71 28.43 -12.41
C GLY A 177 7.46 29.21 -12.82
N VAL A 178 6.26 28.63 -12.64
CA VAL A 178 4.99 29.36 -12.87
C VAL A 178 4.81 30.50 -11.88
N MET A 179 5.14 30.30 -10.60
CA MET A 179 5.01 31.37 -9.59
C MET A 179 6.02 32.51 -9.79
N GLU A 180 7.19 32.19 -10.33
CA GLU A 180 8.31 33.12 -10.58
C GLU A 180 8.25 33.76 -11.97
N ASP A 181 7.30 33.37 -12.84
CA ASP A 181 7.24 33.73 -14.26
C ASP A 181 8.53 33.36 -15.04
N ASP A 182 9.17 32.25 -14.64
CA ASP A 182 10.40 31.71 -15.23
C ASP A 182 10.09 30.57 -16.20
N ASN A 183 9.99 30.93 -17.49
CA ASN A 183 9.75 29.98 -18.57
C ASN A 183 10.87 28.94 -18.76
N VAL A 184 12.12 29.26 -18.39
CA VAL A 184 13.24 28.32 -18.48
C VAL A 184 13.08 27.22 -17.44
N LYS A 185 12.74 27.60 -16.21
CA LYS A 185 12.47 26.67 -15.12
C LYS A 185 11.26 25.77 -15.40
N VAL A 186 10.18 26.34 -15.93
CA VAL A 186 9.00 25.56 -16.39
C VAL A 186 9.39 24.55 -17.46
N THR A 187 10.15 24.97 -18.47
CA THR A 187 10.58 24.08 -19.58
C THR A 187 11.49 22.96 -19.08
N SER A 188 12.41 23.26 -18.16
CA SER A 188 13.27 22.26 -17.49
C SER A 188 12.44 21.22 -16.75
N GLY A 189 11.51 21.66 -15.89
CA GLY A 189 10.65 20.78 -15.13
C GLY A 189 9.78 19.88 -16.02
N LEU A 190 9.17 20.42 -17.09
CA LEU A 190 8.39 19.62 -18.05
C LEU A 190 9.24 18.58 -18.79
N THR A 191 10.50 18.93 -19.11
CA THR A 191 11.46 17.98 -19.70
C THR A 191 11.78 16.85 -18.71
N GLY A 192 12.04 17.18 -17.44
CA GLY A 192 12.26 16.21 -16.38
C GLY A 192 11.05 15.28 -16.13
N MET A 193 9.83 15.83 -16.17
CA MET A 193 8.60 15.05 -16.10
C MET A 193 8.45 14.10 -17.30
N THR A 194 8.83 14.52 -18.50
CA THR A 194 8.82 13.67 -19.70
C THR A 194 9.76 12.47 -19.53
N ILE A 195 10.97 12.71 -19.01
CA ILE A 195 11.94 11.64 -18.69
C ILE A 195 11.36 10.70 -17.62
N THR A 196 10.72 11.25 -16.58
CA THR A 196 10.08 10.47 -15.51
C THR A 196 9.01 9.54 -16.05
N VAL A 197 8.11 10.04 -16.91
CA VAL A 197 7.07 9.23 -17.56
C VAL A 197 7.71 8.12 -18.41
N GLY A 198 8.79 8.40 -19.13
CA GLY A 198 9.55 7.37 -19.88
C GLY A 198 10.15 6.28 -18.98
N ASN A 199 10.64 6.65 -17.79
CA ASN A 199 11.15 5.70 -16.80
C ASN A 199 10.03 4.85 -16.19
N MET A 200 8.88 5.46 -15.87
CA MET A 200 7.68 4.75 -15.41
C MET A 200 7.19 3.74 -16.45
N GLN A 201 7.13 4.13 -17.72
CA GLN A 201 6.78 3.23 -18.82
C GLN A 201 7.77 2.07 -18.96
N SER A 202 9.06 2.35 -18.79
CA SER A 202 10.11 1.32 -18.83
C SER A 202 9.99 0.34 -17.67
N ALA A 203 9.66 0.81 -16.46
CA ALA A 203 9.36 -0.05 -15.33
C ALA A 203 8.11 -0.90 -15.59
N MET A 204 7.03 -0.29 -16.11
CA MET A 204 5.76 -0.98 -16.41
C MET A 204 5.93 -2.09 -17.46
N LYS A 205 6.83 -1.90 -18.45
CA LYS A 205 7.15 -2.93 -19.45
C LYS A 205 7.68 -4.23 -18.86
N ARG A 206 8.17 -4.22 -17.61
CA ARG A 206 8.62 -5.44 -16.90
C ARG A 206 7.46 -6.36 -16.49
N MET A 207 6.21 -5.92 -16.62
CA MET A 207 5.02 -6.70 -16.27
C MET A 207 4.82 -7.94 -17.17
N HIS A 208 5.40 -7.92 -18.38
CA HIS A 208 5.32 -8.97 -19.39
C HIS A 208 6.72 -9.36 -19.86
#